data_AF-A0A4Y2GGU3-F1
#
_entry.id   AF-A0A4Y2GGU3-F1
#
_cell.length_a   1.000
_cell.length_b   1.000
_cell.length_c   1.000
_cell.angle_alpha   90.00
_cell.angle_beta   90.00
_cell.angle_gamma   90.00
#
_symmetry.space_group_name_H-M   'P 1'
#
loop_
_entity.id
_entity.type
_entity.pdbx_description
1 polymer ?
#
loop_
_entity_poly.entity_id
_entity_poly.type
_entity_poly.pdbx_seq_one_letter_code
_entity_poly.pdbx_strand_id
1 'polypeptide(L)'
;MISLIFRFINKCKECGAPSKIERQNAEIYILREVQVRTFGNEIHSLEHCTNVSPNSKLKSLSPFLDSQGILRVGGRLRNSILPYNSKHPILLPAKHKVTDMIIQYYHNIQFHSGPQALFYNIRQKFWPLNGRNRCRKIVHSCVTCFKANPKISSPKMGDLHKDRVNPNFVFNSFGIDFSAPFYIKTKLRKRDSPIKIYVCIIICLSTKAIHHELVPDLLPEALIAALKRFMARRGKCKKLLSYNATNFVGTKNEINRLFKLLEQQDASFQNFLSEEEITWSHIPPRAPHHGGLWEVSIKSFKFYFK
;
A
#
# COMPACT_ATOMS: atom_id res chain seq x y z
N MET A 1 4.91 -30.75 20.20
CA MET A 1 6.21 -31.45 20.06
C MET A 1 6.80 -31.77 21.43
N ILE A 2 7.10 -30.80 22.31
CA ILE A 2 7.63 -31.07 23.67
C ILE A 2 6.69 -31.94 24.52
N SER A 3 5.38 -31.75 24.43
CA SER A 3 4.38 -32.63 25.08
C SER A 3 4.48 -34.09 24.64
N LEU A 4 4.84 -34.36 23.37
CA LEU A 4 5.03 -35.72 22.84
C LEU A 4 6.36 -36.31 23.28
N ILE A 5 7.40 -35.48 23.44
CA ILE A 5 8.68 -35.89 24.02
C ILE A 5 8.48 -36.35 25.46
N PHE A 6 7.70 -35.62 26.26
CA PHE A 6 7.35 -36.07 27.61
C PHE A 6 6.54 -37.35 27.64
N ARG A 7 5.60 -37.53 26.71
CA ARG A 7 4.87 -38.80 26.56
C ARG A 7 5.81 -39.96 26.25
N PHE A 8 6.79 -39.74 25.37
CA PHE A 8 7.83 -40.72 25.05
C PHE A 8 8.72 -41.05 26.26
N ILE A 9 9.22 -40.03 26.96
CA ILE A 9 10.04 -40.20 28.17
C ILE A 9 9.29 -40.95 29.27
N ASN A 10 8.00 -40.65 29.46
CA ASN A 10 7.16 -41.29 30.48
C ASN A 10 6.63 -42.67 30.06
N LYS A 11 7.06 -43.20 28.91
CA LYS A 11 6.65 -44.50 28.36
C LYS A 11 5.13 -44.69 28.28
N CYS A 12 4.39 -43.60 28.08
CA CYS A 12 2.92 -43.63 27.98
C CYS A 12 2.50 -44.21 26.63
N LYS A 13 1.64 -45.25 26.64
CA LYS A 13 1.13 -45.95 25.44
C LYS A 13 -0.02 -45.23 24.73
N GLU A 14 -0.35 -44.00 25.11
CA GLU A 14 -1.47 -43.26 24.54
C GLU A 14 -1.18 -42.80 23.10
N CYS A 15 -1.96 -43.32 22.15
CA CYS A 15 -1.92 -42.92 20.74
C CYS A 15 -2.83 -41.70 20.49
N GLY A 16 -2.35 -40.73 19.70
CA GLY A 16 -3.12 -39.55 19.29
C GLY A 16 -2.56 -38.21 19.76
N ALA A 17 -3.33 -37.14 19.58
CA ALA A 17 -2.90 -35.78 19.93
C ALA A 17 -2.60 -35.60 21.43
N PRO A 18 -1.68 -34.70 21.82
CA PRO A 18 -1.39 -34.43 23.23
C PRO A 18 -2.61 -33.84 23.94
N SER A 19 -2.94 -34.43 25.09
CA SER A 19 -4.02 -34.01 25.99
C SER A 19 -3.79 -32.59 26.51
N LYS A 20 -4.84 -31.99 27.08
CA LYS A 20 -4.77 -30.65 27.67
C LYS A 20 -3.70 -30.56 28.76
N ILE A 21 -3.60 -31.58 29.60
CA ILE A 21 -2.66 -31.64 30.73
C ILE A 21 -1.23 -31.75 30.20
N GLU A 22 -0.97 -32.59 29.20
CA GLU A 22 0.38 -32.72 28.61
C GLU A 22 0.84 -31.42 27.93
N ARG A 23 -0.09 -30.69 27.29
CA ARG A 23 0.21 -29.38 26.72
C ARG A 23 0.51 -28.34 27.82
N GLN A 24 -0.22 -28.37 28.92
CA GLN A 24 0.04 -27.50 30.07
C GLN A 24 1.40 -27.79 30.72
N ASN A 25 1.73 -29.07 30.91
CA ASN A 25 3.03 -29.46 31.46
C ASN A 25 4.19 -29.05 30.54
N ALA A 26 4.03 -29.23 29.22
CA ALA A 26 5.01 -28.76 28.25
C ALA A 26 5.14 -27.22 28.25
N GLU A 27 4.02 -26.50 28.35
CA GLU A 27 4.03 -25.03 28.45
C GLU A 27 4.79 -24.57 29.69
N ILE A 28 4.47 -25.13 30.87
CA ILE A 28 5.13 -24.83 32.14
C ILE A 28 6.63 -25.10 32.05
N TYR A 29 7.02 -26.26 31.52
CA TYR A 29 8.43 -26.62 31.37
C TYR A 29 9.20 -25.61 30.52
N ILE A 30 8.67 -25.26 29.33
CA ILE A 30 9.31 -24.27 28.44
C ILE A 30 9.45 -22.93 29.17
N LEU A 31 8.40 -22.48 29.87
CA LEU A 31 8.43 -21.21 30.58
C LEU A 31 9.47 -21.21 31.70
N ARG A 32 9.55 -22.30 32.48
CA ARG A 32 10.57 -22.47 33.53
C ARG A 32 11.98 -22.44 32.96
N GLU A 33 12.24 -23.22 31.91
CA GLU A 33 13.56 -23.25 31.24
C GLU A 33 13.98 -21.85 30.76
N VAL A 34 13.06 -21.11 30.14
CA VAL A 34 13.32 -19.74 29.69
C VAL A 34 13.61 -18.80 30.87
N GLN A 35 12.87 -18.95 31.97
CA GLN A 35 13.05 -18.14 33.16
C GLN A 35 14.36 -18.46 33.89
N VAL A 36 14.71 -19.74 34.08
CA VAL A 36 15.98 -20.15 34.69
C VAL A 36 17.17 -19.62 33.91
N ARG A 37 17.13 -19.72 32.58
CA ARG A 37 18.22 -19.20 31.72
C ARG A 37 18.35 -17.69 31.73
N THR A 38 17.24 -16.95 31.92
CA THR A 38 17.25 -15.48 31.80
C THR A 38 17.27 -14.76 33.15
N PHE A 39 16.70 -15.36 34.18
CA PHE A 39 16.47 -14.80 35.52
C PHE A 39 17.02 -15.73 36.62
N GLY A 40 18.02 -16.56 36.32
CA GLY A 40 18.55 -17.56 37.25
C GLY A 40 19.03 -16.95 38.56
N ASN A 41 19.68 -15.79 38.52
CA ASN A 41 20.13 -15.07 39.72
C ASN A 41 18.95 -14.63 40.60
N GLU A 42 17.88 -14.11 39.99
CA GLU A 42 16.67 -13.71 40.70
C GLU A 42 15.93 -14.92 41.28
N ILE A 43 15.85 -16.03 40.55
CA ILE A 43 15.22 -17.27 41.01
C ILE A 43 15.99 -17.83 42.20
N HIS A 44 17.31 -17.98 42.10
CA HIS A 44 18.16 -18.43 43.20
C HIS A 44 18.03 -17.54 44.45
N SER A 45 17.97 -16.21 44.26
CA SER A 45 17.77 -15.28 45.37
C SER A 45 16.39 -15.46 46.03
N LEU A 46 15.35 -15.78 45.26
CA LEU A 46 14.01 -16.02 45.79
C LEU A 46 13.91 -17.36 46.54
N GLU A 47 14.64 -18.38 46.09
CA GLU A 47 14.68 -19.70 46.73
C GLU A 47 15.41 -19.66 48.09
N HIS A 48 16.51 -18.90 48.19
CA HIS A 48 17.36 -18.88 49.39
C HIS A 48 17.19 -17.66 50.29
N CYS A 49 16.90 -16.49 49.73
CA CYS A 49 16.89 -15.21 50.45
C CYS A 49 15.51 -14.55 50.48
N THR A 50 14.46 -15.25 50.05
CA THR A 50 13.03 -14.80 49.97
C THR A 50 12.75 -13.58 49.09
N ASN A 51 13.76 -12.82 48.69
CA ASN A 51 13.65 -11.60 47.91
C ASN A 51 14.73 -11.51 46.84
N VAL A 52 14.42 -10.83 45.72
CA VAL A 52 15.41 -10.53 44.67
C VAL A 52 16.40 -9.45 45.11
N SER A 53 17.60 -9.47 44.52
CA SER A 53 18.65 -8.47 44.75
C SER A 53 18.12 -7.02 44.61
N PRO A 54 18.57 -6.09 45.47
CA PRO A 54 18.19 -4.67 45.41
C PRO A 54 18.36 -4.02 44.04
N ASN A 55 19.35 -4.48 43.25
CA ASN A 55 19.71 -3.94 41.95
C ASN A 55 19.00 -4.65 40.78
N SER A 56 18.17 -5.67 41.04
CA SER A 56 17.46 -6.37 39.98
C SER A 56 16.39 -5.47 39.35
N LYS A 57 16.31 -5.50 38.02
CA LYS A 57 15.25 -4.85 37.23
C LYS A 57 13.87 -5.40 37.56
N LEU A 58 13.79 -6.58 38.17
CA LEU A 58 12.53 -7.22 38.53
C LEU A 58 12.01 -6.77 39.91
N LYS A 59 12.82 -6.14 40.75
CA LYS A 59 12.43 -5.76 42.13
C LYS A 59 11.14 -4.95 42.21
N SER A 60 10.95 -4.02 41.28
CA SER A 60 9.74 -3.18 41.19
C SER A 60 8.47 -3.96 40.87
N LEU A 61 8.58 -5.20 40.39
CA LEU A 61 7.47 -6.08 40.07
C LEU A 61 7.09 -7.02 41.24
N SER A 62 7.74 -6.87 42.40
CA SER A 62 7.57 -7.74 43.59
C SER A 62 7.52 -9.22 43.20
N PRO A 63 8.57 -9.75 42.54
CA PRO A 63 8.50 -11.06 41.91
C PRO A 63 8.51 -12.17 42.97
N PHE A 64 7.82 -13.27 42.67
CA PHE A 64 7.78 -14.44 43.54
C PHE A 64 7.69 -15.73 42.71
N LEU A 65 8.03 -16.86 43.32
CA LEU A 65 7.89 -18.19 42.72
C LEU A 65 6.54 -18.80 43.12
N ASP A 66 5.80 -19.32 42.15
CA ASP A 66 4.58 -20.09 42.42
C ASP A 66 4.88 -21.54 42.83
N SER A 67 3.83 -22.31 43.16
CA SER A 67 3.97 -23.73 43.54
C SER A 67 4.52 -24.64 42.43
N GLN A 68 4.63 -24.14 41.20
CA GLN A 68 5.21 -24.85 40.06
C GLN A 68 6.64 -24.39 39.76
N GLY A 69 7.21 -23.48 40.57
CA GLY A 69 8.54 -22.90 40.36
C GLY A 69 8.59 -21.92 39.19
N ILE A 70 7.47 -21.30 38.82
CA ILE A 70 7.39 -20.26 37.80
C ILE A 70 7.53 -18.90 38.46
N LEU A 71 8.40 -18.06 37.89
CA LEU A 71 8.57 -16.67 38.30
C LEU A 71 7.36 -15.82 37.83
N ARG A 72 6.68 -15.19 38.79
CA ARG A 72 5.49 -14.36 38.54
C ARG A 72 5.65 -12.97 39.12
N VAL A 73 4.80 -12.08 38.61
CA VAL A 73 4.67 -10.71 39.09
C VAL A 73 3.72 -10.66 40.30
N GLY A 74 4.19 -10.07 41.40
CA GLY A 74 3.36 -9.76 42.56
C GLY A 74 2.52 -8.51 42.34
N GLY A 75 1.68 -8.16 43.32
CA GLY A 75 0.92 -6.91 43.23
C GLY A 75 -0.22 -6.80 44.21
N ARG A 76 -1.01 -5.72 44.04
CA ARG A 76 -2.11 -5.34 44.94
C ARG A 76 -3.44 -6.04 44.64
N LEU A 77 -3.50 -6.86 43.59
CA LEU A 77 -4.74 -7.52 43.13
C LEU A 77 -5.01 -8.89 43.75
N ARG A 78 -4.24 -9.30 44.77
CA ARG A 78 -4.38 -10.62 45.43
C ARG A 78 -5.82 -10.95 45.89
N ASN A 79 -6.52 -9.95 46.44
CA ASN A 79 -7.87 -10.09 46.99
C ASN A 79 -8.99 -9.86 45.96
N SER A 80 -8.67 -9.61 44.68
CA SER A 80 -9.69 -9.42 43.64
C SER A 80 -10.38 -10.74 43.27
N ILE A 81 -11.51 -10.69 42.54
CA ILE A 81 -12.17 -11.89 41.98
C ILE A 81 -11.52 -12.40 40.68
N LEU A 82 -10.43 -11.76 40.22
CA LEU A 82 -9.79 -12.08 38.95
C LEU A 82 -9.16 -13.48 38.94
N PRO A 83 -9.00 -14.10 37.75
CA PRO A 83 -8.24 -15.33 37.62
C PRO A 83 -6.81 -15.19 38.15
N TYR A 84 -6.26 -16.28 38.70
CA TYR A 84 -4.90 -16.28 39.29
C TYR A 84 -3.83 -15.74 38.34
N ASN A 85 -3.88 -16.11 37.06
CA ASN A 85 -2.93 -15.63 36.04
C ASN A 85 -3.06 -14.13 35.74
N SER A 86 -4.25 -13.54 35.88
CA SER A 86 -4.47 -12.10 35.71
C SER A 86 -3.97 -11.31 36.93
N LYS A 87 -4.08 -11.90 38.13
CA LYS A 87 -3.54 -11.34 39.37
C LYS A 87 -2.01 -11.41 39.41
N HIS A 88 -1.48 -12.55 38.99
CA HIS A 88 -0.07 -12.92 39.06
C HIS A 88 0.43 -13.43 37.70
N PRO A 89 0.60 -12.53 36.72
CA PRO A 89 1.01 -12.91 35.38
C PRO A 89 2.44 -13.45 35.37
N ILE A 90 2.68 -14.40 34.47
CA ILE A 90 3.96 -15.11 34.33
C ILE A 90 5.00 -14.18 33.70
N LEU A 91 6.15 -14.00 34.33
CA LEU A 91 7.16 -13.06 33.88
C LEU A 91 7.87 -13.58 32.63
N LEU A 92 7.85 -12.81 31.54
CA LEU A 92 8.51 -13.17 30.29
C LEU A 92 9.67 -12.22 29.97
N PRO A 93 10.82 -12.74 29.53
CA PRO A 93 11.96 -11.91 29.15
C PRO A 93 11.67 -11.07 27.92
N ALA A 94 12.17 -9.83 27.91
CA ALA A 94 11.90 -8.85 26.86
C ALA A 94 12.44 -9.26 25.50
N LYS A 95 13.61 -9.91 25.44
CA LYS A 95 14.29 -10.26 24.19
C LYS A 95 14.49 -11.77 24.11
N HIS A 96 13.41 -12.52 23.90
CA HIS A 96 13.49 -13.97 23.77
C HIS A 96 12.53 -14.48 22.71
N LYS A 97 12.96 -15.51 21.97
CA LYS A 97 12.17 -16.06 20.87
C LYS A 97 10.83 -16.62 21.34
N VAL A 98 10.78 -17.25 22.51
CA VAL A 98 9.53 -17.77 23.10
C VAL A 98 8.55 -16.63 23.38
N THR A 99 9.01 -15.49 23.91
CA THR A 99 8.17 -14.30 24.13
C THR A 99 7.60 -13.81 22.80
N ASP A 100 8.43 -13.70 21.76
CA ASP A 100 7.97 -13.27 20.43
C ASP A 100 6.96 -14.27 19.82
N MET A 101 7.19 -15.58 19.97
CA MET A 101 6.26 -16.63 19.54
C MET A 101 4.92 -16.58 20.27
N ILE A 102 4.92 -16.35 21.59
CA ILE A 102 3.69 -16.18 22.38
C ILE A 102 2.91 -14.96 21.87
N ILE A 103 3.57 -13.81 21.72
CA ILE A 103 2.91 -12.60 21.23
C ILE A 103 2.35 -12.82 19.82
N GLN A 104 3.09 -13.48 18.93
CA GLN A 104 2.65 -13.79 17.57
C GLN A 104 1.47 -14.76 17.55
N TYR A 105 1.45 -15.77 18.42
CA TYR A 105 0.31 -16.68 18.59
C TYR A 105 -0.95 -15.91 18.99
N TYR A 106 -0.87 -15.06 20.02
CA TYR A 106 -2.00 -14.22 20.43
C TYR A 106 -2.44 -13.25 19.33
N HIS A 107 -1.51 -12.68 18.57
CA HIS A 107 -1.82 -11.80 17.45
C HIS A 107 -2.65 -12.52 16.37
N ASN A 108 -2.29 -13.77 16.05
CA ASN A 108 -2.97 -14.56 15.03
C ASN A 108 -4.36 -15.05 15.49
N ILE A 109 -4.47 -15.61 16.70
CA ILE A 109 -5.77 -16.11 17.20
C ILE A 109 -6.77 -14.99 17.49
N GLN A 110 -6.29 -13.76 17.69
CA GLN A 110 -7.11 -12.57 17.91
C GLN A 110 -7.30 -11.76 16.64
N PHE A 111 -7.29 -12.42 15.48
CA PHE A 111 -7.59 -11.85 14.17
C PHE A 111 -6.81 -10.57 13.88
N HIS A 112 -5.50 -10.59 14.13
CA HIS A 112 -4.60 -9.48 13.86
C HIS A 112 -4.91 -8.19 14.64
N SER A 113 -5.36 -8.33 15.89
CA SER A 113 -5.65 -7.19 16.77
C SER A 113 -4.48 -6.20 16.88
N GLY A 114 -4.83 -4.92 17.05
CA GLY A 114 -3.87 -3.84 17.16
C GLY A 114 -2.94 -3.96 18.39
N PRO A 115 -1.81 -3.23 18.42
CA PRO A 115 -0.76 -3.44 19.43
C PRO A 115 -1.22 -3.30 20.89
N GLN A 116 -2.16 -2.40 21.15
CA GLN A 116 -2.67 -2.14 22.50
C GLN A 116 -3.62 -3.25 22.99
N ALA A 117 -4.55 -3.68 22.14
CA ALA A 117 -5.47 -4.77 22.43
C ALA A 117 -4.70 -6.09 22.63
N LEU A 118 -3.76 -6.38 21.73
CA LEU A 118 -2.86 -7.53 21.84
C LEU A 118 -2.12 -7.53 23.19
N PHE A 119 -1.55 -6.38 23.57
CA PHE A 119 -0.81 -6.27 24.82
C PHE A 119 -1.70 -6.47 26.05
N TYR A 120 -2.92 -5.93 26.06
CA TYR A 120 -3.89 -6.12 27.14
C TYR A 120 -4.26 -7.60 27.31
N ASN A 121 -4.52 -8.29 26.21
CA ASN A 121 -4.88 -9.70 26.23
C ASN A 121 -3.73 -10.59 26.71
N ILE A 122 -2.50 -10.30 26.30
CA ILE A 122 -1.32 -11.02 26.79
C ILE A 122 -1.15 -10.83 28.30
N ARG A 123 -1.42 -9.61 28.81
CA ARG A 123 -1.34 -9.30 30.25
C ARG A 123 -2.32 -10.05 31.14
N GLN A 124 -3.34 -10.68 30.57
CA GLN A 124 -4.23 -11.57 31.34
C GLN A 124 -3.52 -12.86 31.79
N LYS A 125 -2.39 -13.23 31.18
CA LYS A 125 -1.63 -14.44 31.54
C LYS A 125 -0.13 -14.22 31.72
N PHE A 126 0.45 -13.32 30.94
CA PHE A 126 1.89 -13.11 30.86
C PHE A 126 2.27 -11.65 31.09
N TRP A 127 3.42 -11.44 31.71
CA TRP A 127 4.04 -10.14 31.89
C TRP A 127 5.35 -10.05 31.09
N PRO A 128 5.28 -9.78 29.77
CA PRO A 128 6.46 -9.51 28.99
C PRO A 128 7.12 -8.20 29.38
N LEU A 129 8.38 -8.28 29.79
CA LEU A 129 9.23 -7.11 29.99
C LEU A 129 9.30 -6.31 28.68
N ASN A 130 9.11 -4.99 28.76
CA ASN A 130 9.00 -4.13 27.57
C ASN A 130 7.91 -4.57 26.56
N GLY A 131 6.84 -5.22 27.05
CA GLY A 131 5.84 -5.88 26.22
C GLY A 131 5.09 -4.97 25.25
N ARG A 132 4.84 -3.70 25.60
CA ARG A 132 4.21 -2.72 24.70
C ARG A 132 4.99 -2.57 23.39
N ASN A 133 6.31 -2.38 23.52
CA ASN A 133 7.19 -2.20 22.36
C ASN A 133 7.33 -3.50 21.57
N ARG A 134 7.30 -4.66 22.23
CA ARG A 134 7.30 -5.97 21.57
C ARG A 134 6.04 -6.25 20.77
N CYS A 135 4.87 -5.99 21.35
CA CYS A 135 3.59 -6.11 20.63
C CYS A 135 3.57 -5.19 19.41
N ARG A 136 4.01 -3.93 19.56
CA ARG A 136 4.10 -2.98 18.44
C ARG A 136 5.03 -3.47 17.33
N LYS A 137 6.21 -3.99 17.69
CA LYS A 137 7.16 -4.57 16.73
C LYS A 137 6.53 -5.72 15.95
N ILE A 138 5.88 -6.65 16.63
CA ILE A 138 5.29 -7.84 16.01
C ILE A 138 4.16 -7.46 15.04
N VAL A 139 3.26 -6.57 15.45
CA VAL A 139 2.18 -6.08 14.58
C VAL A 139 2.74 -5.35 13.35
N HIS A 140 3.76 -4.49 13.51
CA HIS A 140 4.37 -3.81 12.36
C HIS A 140 5.13 -4.74 11.42
N SER A 141 5.71 -5.83 11.93
CA SER A 141 6.35 -6.85 11.09
C SER A 141 5.35 -7.82 10.44
N CYS A 142 4.06 -7.75 10.78
CA CYS A 142 3.05 -8.63 10.21
C CYS A 142 2.67 -8.19 8.80
N VAL A 143 2.91 -9.06 7.81
CA VAL A 143 2.57 -8.83 6.41
C VAL A 143 1.06 -8.64 6.20
N THR A 144 0.22 -9.39 6.91
CA THR A 144 -1.23 -9.25 6.85
C THR A 144 -1.68 -7.87 7.32
N CYS A 145 -1.17 -7.41 8.46
CA CYS A 145 -1.46 -6.06 8.97
C CYS A 145 -0.94 -4.96 8.05
N PHE A 146 0.26 -5.15 7.48
CA PHE A 146 0.85 -4.19 6.55
C PHE A 146 -0.01 -4.02 5.29
N LYS A 147 -0.47 -5.13 4.70
CA LYS A 147 -1.35 -5.10 3.52
C LYS A 147 -2.74 -4.53 3.83
N ALA A 148 -3.27 -4.80 5.02
CA ALA A 148 -4.59 -4.33 5.44
C ALA A 148 -4.64 -2.83 5.79
N ASN A 149 -3.50 -2.23 6.14
CA ASN A 149 -3.43 -0.80 6.47
C ASN A 149 -2.25 -0.12 5.74
N PRO A 150 -2.36 0.07 4.42
CA PRO A 150 -1.33 0.73 3.64
C PRO A 150 -1.24 2.20 4.08
N LYS A 151 -0.04 2.61 4.51
CA LYS A 151 0.23 4.02 4.76
C LYS A 151 0.41 4.72 3.41
N ILE A 152 -0.56 5.55 3.03
CA ILE A 152 -0.43 6.42 1.87
C ILE A 152 0.63 7.48 2.20
N SER A 153 1.80 7.38 1.61
CA SER A 153 2.76 8.48 1.61
C SER A 153 2.21 9.57 0.70
N SER A 154 2.10 10.81 1.20
CA SER A 154 1.86 11.96 0.32
C SER A 154 3.11 12.16 -0.55
N PRO A 155 3.05 11.88 -1.86
CA PRO A 155 4.18 12.19 -2.72
C PRO A 155 4.36 13.72 -2.74
N LYS A 156 5.62 14.17 -2.74
CA LYS A 156 5.92 15.58 -3.04
C LYS A 156 5.38 15.86 -4.45
N MET A 157 4.58 16.92 -4.61
CA MET A 157 4.10 17.33 -5.93
C MET A 157 5.31 17.59 -6.84
N GLY A 158 5.28 17.01 -8.05
CA GLY A 158 6.33 17.22 -9.04
C GLY A 158 6.31 18.64 -9.59
N ASP A 159 7.46 19.10 -10.06
CA ASP A 159 7.57 20.41 -10.71
C ASP A 159 6.76 20.43 -12.02
N LEU A 160 6.16 21.58 -12.31
CA LEU A 160 5.42 21.76 -13.56
C LEU A 160 6.40 21.83 -14.74
N HIS A 161 5.97 21.29 -15.89
CA HIS A 161 6.76 21.33 -17.12
C HIS A 161 7.13 22.78 -17.51
N LYS A 162 8.36 23.03 -17.99
CA LYS A 162 8.85 24.37 -18.37
C LYS A 162 7.91 25.13 -19.32
N ASP A 163 7.34 24.42 -20.30
CA ASP A 163 6.36 24.95 -21.27
C ASP A 163 5.05 25.45 -20.63
N ARG A 164 4.79 25.13 -19.34
CA ARG A 164 3.63 25.62 -18.58
C ARG A 164 3.92 26.86 -17.74
N VAL A 165 5.17 27.05 -17.34
CA VAL A 165 5.56 28.09 -16.36
C VAL A 165 6.31 29.24 -17.00
N ASN A 166 6.95 29.00 -18.15
CA ASN A 166 7.65 30.03 -18.90
C ASN A 166 6.73 30.63 -19.97
N PRO A 167 6.72 31.98 -20.12
CA PRO A 167 6.04 32.64 -21.23
C PRO A 167 6.55 32.12 -22.57
N ASN A 168 5.62 31.87 -23.49
CA ASN A 168 5.92 31.41 -24.84
C ASN A 168 4.75 31.78 -25.76
N PHE A 169 5.00 31.84 -27.07
CA PHE A 169 3.95 32.11 -28.07
C PHE A 169 2.79 31.12 -27.92
N VAL A 170 1.59 31.60 -28.18
CA VAL A 170 0.37 30.78 -28.13
C VAL A 170 0.55 29.61 -29.09
N PHE A 171 0.19 28.41 -28.63
CA PHE A 171 0.32 27.15 -29.37
C PHE A 171 1.75 26.72 -29.78
N ASN A 172 2.81 27.39 -29.32
CA ASN A 172 4.18 26.94 -29.60
C ASN A 172 4.49 25.57 -28.98
N SER A 173 3.90 25.29 -27.82
CA SER A 173 3.88 23.98 -27.19
C SER A 173 2.46 23.65 -26.75
N PHE A 174 1.96 22.49 -27.16
CA PHE A 174 0.60 22.08 -26.85
C PHE A 174 0.50 20.63 -26.42
N GLY A 175 -0.52 20.33 -25.63
CA GLY A 175 -1.00 18.97 -25.39
C GLY A 175 -2.11 18.64 -26.38
N ILE A 176 -2.13 17.40 -26.86
CA ILE A 176 -3.17 16.87 -27.73
C ILE A 176 -3.86 15.68 -27.05
N ASP A 177 -5.19 15.68 -27.08
CA ASP A 177 -5.98 14.54 -26.67
C ASP A 177 -7.28 14.47 -27.48
N PHE A 178 -7.92 13.31 -27.49
CA PHE A 178 -9.16 13.08 -28.21
C PHE A 178 -10.33 12.91 -27.24
N SER A 179 -11.46 13.49 -27.60
CA SER A 179 -12.71 13.25 -26.91
C SER A 179 -13.19 11.81 -27.11
N ALA A 180 -14.18 11.40 -26.31
CA ALA A 180 -15.01 10.25 -26.67
C ALA A 180 -15.70 10.52 -28.02
N PRO A 181 -16.07 9.48 -28.79
CA PRO A 181 -16.73 9.66 -30.07
C PRO A 181 -18.09 10.35 -29.92
N PHE A 182 -18.42 11.15 -30.93
CA PHE A 182 -19.71 11.77 -31.13
C PHE A 182 -20.37 11.20 -32.37
N TYR A 183 -21.69 11.27 -32.42
CA TYR A 183 -22.49 10.82 -33.55
C TYR A 183 -23.14 12.03 -34.19
N ILE A 184 -22.74 12.37 -35.41
CA ILE A 184 -23.32 13.47 -36.17
C ILE A 184 -24.26 12.96 -37.25
N LYS A 185 -25.36 13.68 -37.48
CA LYS A 185 -26.26 13.43 -38.61
C LYS A 185 -25.81 14.27 -39.80
N THR A 186 -25.53 13.63 -40.92
CA THR A 186 -25.33 14.32 -42.20
C THR A 186 -26.69 14.75 -42.73
N LYS A 187 -26.86 16.05 -43.04
CA LYS A 187 -28.14 16.59 -43.57
C LYS A 187 -28.42 16.17 -45.03
N LEU A 188 -27.63 15.28 -45.61
CA LEU A 188 -27.72 14.91 -47.03
C LEU A 188 -28.96 14.06 -47.33
N ARG A 189 -29.35 13.13 -46.43
CA ARG A 189 -30.58 12.32 -46.57
C ARG A 189 -31.22 12.04 -45.21
N LYS A 190 -32.56 12.09 -45.13
CA LYS A 190 -33.35 11.88 -43.90
C LYS A 190 -33.17 10.50 -43.22
N ARG A 191 -32.53 9.52 -43.87
CA ARG A 191 -32.37 8.12 -43.42
C ARG A 191 -30.93 7.68 -43.17
N ASP A 192 -29.93 8.55 -43.32
CA ASP A 192 -28.54 8.13 -43.11
C ASP A 192 -28.27 7.85 -41.63
N SER A 193 -27.57 6.75 -41.35
CA SER A 193 -27.11 6.42 -40.01
C SER A 193 -26.13 7.49 -39.53
N PRO A 194 -26.19 7.90 -38.25
CA PRO A 194 -25.29 8.91 -37.74
C PRO A 194 -23.83 8.44 -37.81
N ILE A 195 -22.95 9.34 -38.26
CA ILE A 195 -21.53 9.04 -38.46
C ILE A 195 -20.77 9.27 -37.15
N LYS A 196 -19.96 8.29 -36.78
CA LYS A 196 -19.03 8.38 -35.65
C LYS A 196 -17.90 9.34 -36.02
N ILE A 197 -17.67 10.35 -35.19
CA ILE A 197 -16.58 11.31 -35.33
C ILE A 197 -15.88 11.51 -33.98
N TYR A 198 -14.69 12.08 -34.01
CA TYR A 198 -13.91 12.44 -32.84
C TYR A 198 -13.59 13.93 -32.84
N VAL A 199 -13.32 14.48 -31.66
CA VAL A 199 -12.85 15.85 -31.50
C VAL A 199 -11.44 15.79 -30.97
N CYS A 200 -10.50 16.28 -31.77
CA CYS A 200 -9.12 16.52 -31.38
C CYS A 200 -9.07 17.84 -30.60
N ILE A 201 -8.69 17.75 -29.33
CA ILE A 201 -8.55 18.87 -28.42
C ILE A 201 -7.07 19.22 -28.31
N ILE A 202 -6.74 20.42 -28.74
CA ILE A 202 -5.38 20.96 -28.71
C ILE A 202 -5.34 22.07 -27.65
N ILE A 203 -4.59 21.85 -26.58
CA ILE A 203 -4.44 22.82 -25.49
C ILE A 203 -3.04 23.41 -25.46
N CYS A 204 -2.94 24.74 -25.52
CA CYS A 204 -1.68 25.44 -25.35
C CYS A 204 -1.15 25.28 -23.92
N LEU A 205 0.11 24.86 -23.77
CA LEU A 205 0.74 24.67 -22.47
C LEU A 205 1.03 25.99 -21.77
N SER A 206 1.35 27.06 -22.49
CA SER A 206 1.67 28.37 -21.89
C SER A 206 0.39 29.11 -21.46
N THR A 207 -0.59 29.27 -22.36
CA THR A 207 -1.77 30.14 -22.11
C THR A 207 -3.05 29.42 -21.75
N LYS A 208 -3.10 28.08 -21.88
CA LYS A 208 -4.31 27.26 -21.73
C LYS A 208 -5.39 27.54 -22.77
N ALA A 209 -5.06 28.27 -23.84
CA ALA A 209 -5.95 28.40 -24.99
C ALA A 209 -6.27 27.03 -25.58
N ILE A 210 -7.55 26.79 -25.90
CA ILE A 210 -8.03 25.52 -26.42
C ILE A 210 -8.46 25.71 -27.88
N HIS A 211 -8.01 24.81 -28.74
CA HIS A 211 -8.45 24.69 -30.13
C HIS A 211 -9.09 23.31 -30.33
N HIS A 212 -10.20 23.28 -31.06
CA HIS A 212 -10.95 22.05 -31.33
C HIS A 212 -10.92 21.77 -32.82
N GLU A 213 -10.51 20.56 -33.20
CA GLU A 213 -10.57 20.06 -34.58
C GLU A 213 -11.48 18.84 -34.66
N LEU A 214 -12.37 18.81 -35.65
CA LEU A 214 -13.17 17.63 -35.95
C LEU A 214 -12.34 16.64 -36.76
N VAL A 215 -12.41 15.36 -36.39
CA VAL A 215 -11.65 14.28 -37.02
C VAL A 215 -12.61 13.11 -37.31
N PRO A 216 -12.65 12.58 -38.54
CA PRO A 216 -13.60 11.53 -38.91
C PRO A 216 -13.31 10.20 -38.20
N ASP A 217 -12.04 9.88 -37.99
CA ASP A 217 -11.59 8.62 -37.40
C ASP A 217 -10.34 8.85 -36.53
N LEU A 218 -9.83 7.76 -35.95
CA LEU A 218 -8.56 7.74 -35.26
C LEU A 218 -7.53 7.05 -36.16
N LEU A 219 -7.36 7.58 -37.39
CA LEU A 219 -6.26 7.23 -38.28
C LEU A 219 -5.19 8.33 -38.34
N PRO A 220 -3.93 7.97 -38.63
CA PRO A 220 -2.81 8.90 -38.77
C PRO A 220 -3.06 10.05 -39.75
N GLU A 221 -3.62 9.77 -40.92
CA GLU A 221 -3.87 10.75 -41.97
C GLU A 221 -4.86 11.81 -41.51
N ALA A 222 -5.88 11.39 -40.76
CA ALA A 222 -6.90 12.29 -40.22
C ALA A 222 -6.30 13.21 -39.15
N LEU A 223 -5.34 12.72 -38.35
CA LEU A 223 -4.59 13.54 -37.40
C LEU A 223 -3.66 14.53 -38.12
N ILE A 224 -2.90 14.11 -39.13
CA ILE A 224 -2.05 15.00 -39.94
C ILE A 224 -2.90 16.12 -40.54
N ALA A 225 -4.06 15.78 -41.13
CA ALA A 225 -4.97 16.76 -41.69
C ALA A 225 -5.50 17.74 -40.63
N ALA A 226 -5.81 17.26 -39.41
CA ALA A 226 -6.21 18.11 -38.30
C ALA A 226 -5.08 19.06 -37.85
N LEU A 227 -3.84 18.56 -37.76
CA LEU A 227 -2.68 19.37 -37.41
C LEU A 227 -2.36 20.41 -38.49
N LYS A 228 -2.44 20.06 -39.78
CA LYS A 228 -2.28 21.02 -40.89
C LYS A 228 -3.33 22.13 -40.83
N ARG A 229 -4.61 21.81 -40.61
CA ARG A 229 -5.68 22.82 -40.42
C ARG A 229 -5.43 23.71 -39.21
N PHE A 230 -5.02 23.11 -38.10
CA PHE A 230 -4.67 23.83 -36.88
C PHE A 230 -3.52 24.81 -37.14
N MET A 231 -2.42 24.36 -37.72
CA MET A 231 -1.24 25.19 -37.99
C MET A 231 -1.53 26.28 -39.01
N ALA A 232 -2.35 26.00 -40.03
CA ALA A 232 -2.80 27.02 -40.98
C ALA A 232 -3.56 28.17 -40.30
N ARG A 233 -4.28 27.89 -39.19
CA ARG A 233 -5.05 28.90 -38.45
C ARG A 233 -4.29 29.54 -37.29
N ARG A 234 -3.39 28.79 -36.64
CA ARG A 234 -2.76 29.17 -35.36
C ARG A 234 -1.25 29.40 -35.47
N GLY A 235 -0.65 29.08 -36.60
CA GLY A 235 0.79 29.09 -36.81
C GLY A 235 1.44 27.74 -36.53
N LYS A 236 2.68 27.60 -37.02
CA LYS A 236 3.53 26.42 -36.82
C LYS A 236 3.87 26.26 -35.34
N CYS A 237 3.81 25.03 -34.83
CA CYS A 237 4.20 24.71 -33.46
C CYS A 237 5.61 24.13 -33.40
N LYS A 238 6.25 24.20 -32.23
CA LYS A 238 7.55 23.57 -32.01
C LYS A 238 7.45 22.23 -31.28
N LYS A 239 6.41 22.05 -30.45
CA LYS A 239 6.31 20.89 -29.57
C LYS A 239 4.89 20.39 -29.36
N LEU A 240 4.72 19.08 -29.50
CA LEU A 240 3.48 18.35 -29.26
C LEU A 240 3.67 17.38 -28.09
N LEU A 241 2.76 17.39 -27.11
CA LEU A 241 2.71 16.44 -26.00
C LEU A 241 1.45 15.56 -26.08
N SER A 242 1.61 14.25 -25.90
CA SER A 242 0.47 13.31 -25.84
C SER A 242 0.61 12.27 -24.70
N TYR A 243 -0.39 11.41 -24.54
CA TYR A 243 -0.37 10.30 -23.59
C TYR A 243 0.63 9.20 -23.95
N ASN A 244 1.03 8.43 -22.94
CA ASN A 244 1.77 7.17 -23.10
C ASN A 244 0.82 5.97 -22.89
N ALA A 245 0.85 5.03 -23.83
CA ALA A 245 -0.19 4.04 -24.14
C ALA A 245 -0.21 2.76 -23.26
N THR A 246 0.43 2.72 -22.09
CA THR A 246 0.68 1.45 -21.37
C THR A 246 -0.42 1.06 -20.36
N ASN A 247 -1.69 1.04 -20.77
CA ASN A 247 -2.87 0.43 -20.09
C ASN A 247 -3.95 1.43 -19.65
N PHE A 248 -5.00 1.57 -20.46
CA PHE A 248 -6.30 2.13 -20.05
C PHE A 248 -7.43 1.16 -20.46
N VAL A 249 -8.70 1.51 -20.21
CA VAL A 249 -9.88 0.71 -20.58
C VAL A 249 -10.85 1.61 -21.35
N GLY A 250 -11.53 1.08 -22.38
CA GLY A 250 -12.55 1.79 -23.17
C GLY A 250 -11.99 2.62 -24.34
N THR A 251 -12.66 3.70 -24.74
CA THR A 251 -12.29 4.57 -25.88
C THR A 251 -10.86 5.12 -25.79
N LYS A 252 -10.33 5.31 -24.57
CA LYS A 252 -8.92 5.69 -24.36
C LYS A 252 -7.95 4.65 -24.97
N ASN A 253 -8.34 3.39 -25.12
CA ASN A 253 -7.52 2.38 -25.79
C ASN A 253 -7.43 2.56 -27.30
N GLU A 254 -8.51 3.01 -27.96
CA GLU A 254 -8.48 3.31 -29.40
C GLU A 254 -7.52 4.48 -29.67
N ILE A 255 -7.61 5.54 -28.86
CA ILE A 255 -6.75 6.74 -28.94
C ILE A 255 -5.29 6.39 -28.64
N ASN A 256 -5.05 5.57 -27.62
CA ASN A 256 -3.71 5.08 -27.28
C ASN A 256 -3.14 4.19 -28.39
N ARG A 257 -3.97 3.37 -29.03
CA ARG A 257 -3.55 2.54 -30.17
C ARG A 257 -3.12 3.42 -31.34
N LEU A 258 -3.85 4.51 -31.63
CA LEU A 258 -3.43 5.51 -32.61
C LEU A 258 -2.06 6.07 -32.24
N PHE A 259 -1.87 6.66 -31.05
CA PHE A 259 -0.57 7.23 -30.68
C PHE A 259 0.56 6.20 -30.71
N LYS A 260 0.30 4.95 -30.33
CA LYS A 260 1.31 3.89 -30.42
C LYS A 260 1.63 3.50 -31.87
N LEU A 261 0.64 3.45 -32.76
CA LEU A 261 0.86 3.19 -34.19
C LEU A 261 1.67 4.32 -34.83
N LEU A 262 1.35 5.57 -34.49
CA LEU A 262 2.09 6.77 -34.93
C LEU A 262 3.55 6.76 -34.48
N GLU A 263 3.82 6.25 -33.27
CA GLU A 263 5.18 6.16 -32.73
C GLU A 263 5.98 5.01 -33.37
N GLN A 264 5.35 3.84 -33.58
CA GLN A 264 6.07 2.62 -33.91
C GLN A 264 6.08 2.25 -35.39
N GLN A 265 5.11 2.71 -36.19
CA GLN A 265 4.82 2.13 -37.51
C GLN A 265 4.42 3.13 -38.60
N ASP A 266 4.14 4.39 -38.26
CA ASP A 266 3.70 5.36 -39.27
C ASP A 266 4.84 6.30 -39.71
N ALA A 267 5.51 5.91 -40.80
CA ALA A 267 6.54 6.73 -41.43
C ALA A 267 5.99 8.09 -41.91
N SER A 268 4.73 8.17 -42.33
CA SER A 268 4.11 9.40 -42.82
C SER A 268 3.99 10.44 -41.71
N PHE A 269 3.57 10.03 -40.51
CA PHE A 269 3.47 10.95 -39.38
C PHE A 269 4.82 11.43 -38.86
N GLN A 270 5.79 10.52 -38.74
CA GLN A 270 7.14 10.91 -38.33
C GLN A 270 7.82 11.83 -39.36
N ASN A 271 7.65 11.55 -40.65
CA ASN A 271 8.14 12.41 -41.73
C ASN A 271 7.48 13.79 -41.66
N PHE A 272 6.15 13.86 -41.48
CA PHE A 272 5.44 15.12 -41.32
C PHE A 272 5.98 15.93 -40.12
N LEU A 273 6.15 15.29 -38.96
CA LEU A 273 6.72 15.98 -37.79
C LEU A 273 8.15 16.45 -38.05
N SER A 274 8.95 15.68 -38.78
CA SER A 274 10.33 16.04 -39.13
C SER A 274 10.39 17.20 -40.13
N GLU A 275 9.60 17.17 -41.19
CA GLU A 275 9.47 18.23 -42.20
C GLU A 275 8.99 19.54 -41.56
N GLU A 276 8.05 19.44 -40.62
CA GLU A 276 7.53 20.57 -39.86
C GLU A 276 8.38 20.86 -38.60
N GLU A 277 9.53 20.23 -38.38
CA GLU A 277 10.41 20.49 -37.23
C GLU A 277 9.70 20.44 -35.85
N ILE A 278 8.67 19.61 -35.72
CA ILE A 278 7.85 19.46 -34.52
C ILE A 278 8.45 18.38 -33.63
N THR A 279 8.82 18.74 -32.40
CA THR A 279 9.23 17.76 -31.40
C THR A 279 8.01 17.11 -30.76
N TRP A 280 7.87 15.79 -30.90
CA TRP A 280 6.85 15.01 -30.20
C TRP A 280 7.40 14.42 -28.89
N SER A 281 6.65 14.54 -27.80
CA SER A 281 6.98 13.97 -26.50
C SER A 281 5.76 13.34 -25.83
N HIS A 282 5.99 12.35 -24.97
CA HIS A 282 4.93 11.69 -24.19
C HIS A 282 5.04 12.02 -22.71
N ILE A 283 3.90 12.05 -22.02
CA ILE A 283 3.92 12.07 -20.55
C ILE A 283 4.38 10.72 -20.00
N PRO A 284 4.89 10.67 -18.74
CA PRO A 284 5.27 9.40 -18.13
C PRO A 284 4.09 8.40 -18.11
N PRO A 285 4.37 7.10 -18.31
CA PRO A 285 3.33 6.07 -18.26
C PRO A 285 2.66 6.05 -16.88
N ARG A 286 1.33 5.83 -16.86
CA ARG A 286 0.51 5.79 -15.64
C ARG A 286 0.56 7.06 -14.79
N ALA A 287 0.91 8.20 -15.38
CA ALA A 287 0.98 9.48 -14.71
C ALA A 287 -0.02 10.50 -15.28
N PRO A 288 -1.34 10.22 -15.26
CA PRO A 288 -2.36 11.06 -15.90
C PRO A 288 -2.39 12.49 -15.36
N HIS A 289 -1.91 12.71 -14.13
CA HIS A 289 -1.77 14.03 -13.53
C HIS A 289 -0.85 14.98 -14.34
N HIS A 290 0.11 14.46 -15.13
CA HIS A 290 0.90 15.27 -16.06
C HIS A 290 0.04 15.81 -17.22
N GLY A 291 -1.02 15.10 -17.59
CA GLY A 291 -1.98 15.46 -18.62
C GLY A 291 -3.21 16.23 -18.12
N GLY A 292 -3.21 16.67 -16.86
CA GLY A 292 -4.40 17.27 -16.25
C GLY A 292 -4.99 18.46 -17.02
N LEU A 293 -4.19 19.18 -17.82
CA LEU A 293 -4.68 20.28 -18.64
C LEU A 293 -5.70 19.82 -19.70
N TRP A 294 -5.35 18.83 -20.52
CA TRP A 294 -6.27 18.35 -21.55
C TRP A 294 -7.39 17.49 -20.96
N GLU A 295 -7.20 16.82 -19.81
CA GLU A 295 -8.31 16.14 -19.11
C GLU A 295 -9.39 17.13 -18.66
N VAL A 296 -8.97 18.27 -18.10
CA VAL A 296 -9.88 19.36 -17.74
C VAL A 296 -10.53 19.94 -18.99
N SER A 297 -9.78 20.15 -20.07
CA SER A 297 -10.35 20.62 -21.35
C SER A 297 -11.40 19.66 -21.92
N ILE A 298 -11.17 18.34 -21.87
CA ILE A 298 -12.14 17.34 -22.30
C ILE A 298 -13.39 17.39 -21.42
N LYS A 299 -13.22 17.55 -20.10
CA LYS A 299 -14.34 17.67 -19.18
C LYS A 299 -15.18 18.90 -19.51
N SER A 300 -14.54 20.05 -19.74
CA SER A 300 -15.22 21.28 -20.16
C SER A 300 -15.91 21.11 -21.51
N PHE A 301 -15.23 20.54 -22.50
CA PHE A 301 -15.81 20.28 -23.82
C PHE A 301 -17.08 19.41 -23.73
N LYS A 302 -17.01 18.29 -23.00
CA LYS A 302 -18.16 17.43 -22.78
C LYS A 302 -19.30 18.13 -22.04
N PHE A 303 -19.00 19.06 -21.15
CA PHE A 303 -20.04 19.81 -20.44
C PHE A 303 -20.80 20.78 -21.36
N TYR A 304 -20.10 21.43 -22.30
CA TYR A 304 -20.73 22.44 -23.17
C TYR A 304 -21.34 21.87 -24.46
N PHE A 305 -20.85 20.73 -24.96
CA PHE A 305 -21.23 20.19 -26.27
C PHE A 305 -21.97 18.84 -26.20
N LYS A 306 -22.25 18.31 -25.01
CA LYS A 306 -23.05 17.09 -24.80
C LYS A 306 -24.33 17.44 -24.07
#